data_AF-A0A948WZE6-F1
#
_entry.id   AF-A0A948WZE6-F1
#
_cell.length_a   1.000
_cell.length_b   1.000
_cell.length_c   1.000
_cell.angle_alpha   90.00
_cell.angle_beta   90.00
_cell.angle_gamma   90.00
#
_symmetry.space_group_name_H-M   'P 1'
#
loop_
_entity.id
_entity.type
_entity.pdbx_description
1 polymer ?
#
loop_
_entity_poly.entity_id
_entity_poly.type
_entity_poly.pdbx_seq_one_letter_code
_entity_poly.pdbx_strand_id
1 'polypeptide(L)'
;MRLQREAVSLSGLNYAEFNLESIFARESQAEFARLYLMLHVSRSRVDAAGNNVWEQWRQECREVGQPAREKLSQSLSDAMETLGNGFLQWHQPFTSESNEALKAKLRSGELTAADFNQQLIRLVYRLLFIFCLEERDCLLTTVPSAGQSAEDHQEARQLS
;
A
#
# COMPACT_ATOMS: atom_id res chain seq x y z
N MET A 1 -20.07 8.92 12.33
CA MET A 1 -21.18 7.99 12.05
C MET A 1 -20.62 6.77 11.34
N ARG A 2 -21.03 5.57 11.75
CA ARG A 2 -20.69 4.31 11.07
C ARG A 2 -21.96 3.72 10.47
N LEU A 3 -21.91 3.39 9.18
CA LEU A 3 -22.97 2.63 8.52
C LEU A 3 -22.51 1.17 8.46
N GLN A 4 -23.03 0.33 9.36
CA GLN A 4 -22.65 -1.08 9.46
C GLN A 4 -23.72 -1.96 8.80
N ARG A 5 -23.30 -2.93 7.99
CA ARG A 5 -24.16 -4.03 7.52
C ARG A 5 -23.61 -5.37 7.99
N GLU A 6 -24.53 -6.29 8.30
CA GLU A 6 -24.22 -7.67 8.65
C GLU A 6 -23.46 -8.36 7.49
N ALA A 7 -22.32 -8.97 7.79
CA ALA A 7 -21.43 -9.60 6.83
C ALA A 7 -21.17 -11.05 7.24
N VAL A 8 -21.27 -11.98 6.28
CA VAL A 8 -21.09 -13.43 6.51
C VAL A 8 -19.60 -13.83 6.61
N SER A 9 -18.67 -12.90 6.34
CA SER A 9 -17.23 -13.11 6.42
C SER A 9 -16.57 -12.05 7.31
N LEU A 10 -15.76 -12.50 8.28
CA LEU A 10 -15.02 -11.68 9.23
C LEU A 10 -13.78 -10.97 8.63
N SER A 11 -13.49 -11.16 7.35
CA SER A 11 -12.30 -10.59 6.70
C SER A 11 -12.66 -9.41 5.79
N GLY A 12 -12.56 -8.19 6.32
CA GLY A 12 -12.71 -6.93 5.57
C GLY A 12 -13.40 -5.82 6.36
N LEU A 13 -13.02 -4.56 6.09
CA LEU A 13 -13.77 -3.39 6.55
C LEU A 13 -15.17 -3.41 5.90
N ASN A 14 -16.20 -3.69 6.68
CA ASN A 14 -17.60 -3.85 6.25
C ASN A 14 -18.47 -2.61 6.59
N TYR A 15 -17.86 -1.43 6.66
CA TYR A 15 -18.56 -0.21 7.01
C TYR A 15 -17.98 1.00 6.29
N ALA A 16 -18.84 1.97 5.98
CA ALA A 16 -18.43 3.31 5.62
C ALA A 16 -18.42 4.20 6.87
N GLU A 17 -17.35 4.95 7.07
CA GLU A 17 -17.18 5.85 8.22
C GLU A 17 -17.05 7.29 7.76
N PHE A 18 -17.84 8.15 8.37
CA PHE A 18 -17.78 9.60 8.20
C PHE A 18 -17.52 10.25 9.55
N ASN A 19 -16.46 11.06 9.62
CA ASN A 19 -16.15 11.83 10.82
C ASN A 19 -16.97 13.13 10.83
N LEU A 20 -18.15 13.08 11.45
CA LEU A 20 -19.06 14.22 11.52
C LEU A 20 -18.44 15.41 12.28
N GLU A 21 -17.66 15.14 13.32
CA GLU A 21 -16.98 16.19 14.09
C GLU A 21 -16.02 16.97 13.19
N SER A 22 -15.20 16.27 12.40
CA SER A 22 -14.30 16.90 11.43
C SER A 22 -15.07 17.65 10.34
N ILE A 23 -16.14 17.06 9.79
CA ILE A 23 -16.95 17.66 8.73
C ILE A 23 -17.54 19.00 9.19
N PHE A 24 -18.10 19.02 10.40
CA PHE A 24 -18.73 20.22 10.95
C PHE A 24 -17.72 21.22 11.49
N ALA A 25 -16.67 20.78 12.19
CA ALA A 25 -15.63 21.67 12.71
C ALA A 25 -14.84 22.39 11.59
N ARG A 26 -14.70 21.75 10.42
CA ARG A 26 -14.06 22.34 9.24
C ARG A 26 -15.04 23.02 8.29
N GLU A 27 -16.34 22.98 8.57
CA GLU A 27 -17.41 23.47 7.69
C GLU A 27 -17.26 22.97 6.24
N SER A 28 -16.80 21.72 6.07
CA SER A 28 -16.45 21.16 4.77
C SER A 28 -17.70 20.78 3.97
N GLN A 29 -18.16 21.70 3.12
CA GLN A 29 -19.30 21.46 2.23
C GLN A 29 -19.08 20.26 1.30
N ALA A 30 -17.84 20.04 0.86
CA ALA A 30 -17.50 18.93 -0.03
C ALA A 30 -17.69 17.56 0.64
N GLU A 31 -17.23 17.41 1.89
CA GLU A 31 -17.41 16.15 2.63
C GLU A 31 -18.87 15.94 3.04
N PHE A 32 -19.56 17.02 3.44
CA PHE A 32 -20.99 16.96 3.73
C PHE A 32 -21.81 16.56 2.50
N ALA A 33 -21.52 17.11 1.31
CA ALA A 33 -22.21 16.75 0.08
C ALA A 33 -22.05 15.27 -0.27
N ARG A 34 -20.85 14.69 -0.06
CA ARG A 34 -20.60 13.25 -0.26
C ARG A 34 -21.42 12.40 0.70
N LEU A 35 -21.43 12.74 1.99
CA LEU A 35 -22.26 12.09 3.00
C LEU A 35 -23.75 12.16 2.61
N TYR A 36 -24.23 13.35 2.26
CA TYR A 36 -25.62 13.58 1.89
C TYR A 36 -26.03 12.77 0.66
N LEU A 37 -25.22 12.78 -0.40
CA LEU A 37 -25.51 12.02 -1.62
C LEU A 37 -25.49 10.51 -1.37
N MET A 38 -24.61 10.03 -0.48
CA MET A 38 -24.54 8.60 -0.13
C MET A 38 -25.80 8.14 0.63
N LEU A 39 -26.34 9.00 1.51
CA LEU A 39 -27.53 8.73 2.33
C LEU A 39 -28.85 9.15 1.67
N HIS A 40 -28.79 9.77 0.49
CA HIS A 40 -29.97 10.30 -0.19
C HIS A 40 -30.99 9.19 -0.49
N VAL A 41 -32.29 9.51 -0.38
CA VAL A 41 -33.38 8.53 -0.54
C VAL A 41 -33.36 7.79 -1.88
N SER A 42 -32.84 8.43 -2.94
CA SER A 42 -32.71 7.78 -4.24
C SER A 42 -31.70 6.63 -4.26
N ARG A 43 -30.80 6.54 -3.27
CA ARG A 43 -29.80 5.48 -3.12
C ARG A 43 -30.22 4.41 -2.11
N SER A 44 -31.09 4.74 -1.17
CA SER A 44 -31.55 3.84 -0.10
C SER A 44 -32.82 3.05 -0.47
N ARG A 45 -33.54 3.44 -1.52
CA ARG A 45 -34.72 2.70 -1.99
C ARG A 45 -34.33 1.28 -2.40
N VAL A 46 -35.11 0.34 -1.90
CA VAL A 46 -34.97 -1.09 -2.16
C VAL A 46 -35.90 -1.47 -3.31
N ASP A 47 -35.38 -2.20 -4.29
CA ASP A 47 -36.15 -2.75 -5.40
C ASP A 47 -36.94 -4.00 -4.99
N ALA A 48 -37.72 -4.55 -5.93
CA ALA A 48 -38.52 -5.75 -5.69
C ALA A 48 -37.68 -7.00 -5.34
N ALA A 49 -36.38 -7.00 -5.67
CA ALA A 49 -35.44 -8.06 -5.37
C ALA A 49 -34.69 -7.86 -4.04
N GLY A 50 -35.02 -6.80 -3.28
CA GLY A 50 -34.35 -6.50 -2.02
C GLY A 50 -33.00 -5.79 -2.18
N ASN A 51 -32.65 -5.34 -3.39
CA ASN A 51 -31.39 -4.66 -3.66
C ASN A 51 -31.57 -3.14 -3.65
N ASN A 52 -30.50 -2.44 -3.28
CA ASN A 52 -30.42 -0.99 -3.39
C ASN A 52 -29.10 -0.61 -4.05
N VAL A 53 -28.88 0.69 -4.28
CA VAL A 53 -27.68 1.18 -4.98
C VAL A 53 -26.39 0.81 -4.23
N TRP A 54 -26.44 0.73 -2.90
CA TRP A 54 -25.27 0.30 -2.12
C TRP A 54 -24.92 -1.17 -2.36
N GLU A 55 -25.92 -2.04 -2.58
CA GLU A 55 -25.68 -3.43 -2.92
C GLU A 55 -25.08 -3.59 -4.31
N GLN A 56 -25.56 -2.79 -5.28
CA GLN A 56 -25.00 -2.75 -6.63
C GLN A 56 -23.52 -2.34 -6.60
N TRP A 57 -23.19 -1.23 -5.93
CA TRP A 57 -21.79 -0.81 -5.75
C TRP A 57 -20.95 -1.87 -5.05
N ARG A 58 -21.48 -2.55 -4.04
CA ARG A 58 -20.77 -3.62 -3.35
C ARG A 58 -20.46 -4.78 -4.30
N GLN A 59 -21.40 -5.15 -5.16
CA GLN A 59 -21.22 -6.19 -6.16
C GLN A 59 -20.19 -5.79 -7.21
N GLU A 60 -20.29 -4.57 -7.74
CA GLU A 60 -19.31 -4.00 -8.66
C GLU A 60 -17.90 -3.98 -8.04
N CYS A 61 -17.77 -3.53 -6.79
CA CYS A 61 -16.49 -3.54 -6.07
C CYS A 61 -15.93 -4.96 -5.90
N ARG A 62 -16.78 -5.98 -5.69
CA ARG A 62 -16.33 -7.38 -5.65
C ARG A 62 -15.83 -7.85 -7.01
N GLU A 63 -16.60 -7.59 -8.06
CA GLU A 63 -16.29 -8.01 -9.42
C GLU A 63 -15.03 -7.33 -9.95
N VAL A 64 -14.82 -6.05 -9.65
CA VAL A 64 -13.59 -5.32 -10.00
C VAL A 64 -12.42 -5.71 -9.10
N GLY A 65 -12.69 -5.93 -7.80
CA GLY A 65 -11.65 -6.20 -6.82
C GLY A 65 -11.03 -7.59 -6.93
N GLN A 66 -11.81 -8.60 -7.34
CA GLN A 66 -11.32 -9.97 -7.40
C GLN A 66 -10.21 -10.19 -8.44
N PRO A 67 -10.35 -9.77 -9.72
CA PRO A 67 -9.28 -9.88 -10.71
C PRO A 67 -8.01 -9.12 -10.31
N ALA A 68 -8.16 -7.97 -9.62
CA ALA A 68 -7.01 -7.20 -9.12
C ALA A 68 -6.24 -7.96 -8.03
N ARG A 69 -6.95 -8.62 -7.11
CA ARG A 69 -6.33 -9.46 -6.07
C ARG A 69 -5.64 -10.68 -6.65
N GLU A 70 -6.25 -11.33 -7.63
CA GLU A 70 -5.66 -12.48 -8.33
C GLU A 70 -4.36 -12.08 -9.03
N LYS A 71 -4.37 -10.98 -9.78
CA LYS A 71 -3.16 -10.44 -10.42
C LYS A 71 -2.06 -10.10 -9.41
N LEU A 72 -2.42 -9.49 -8.28
CA LEU A 72 -1.45 -9.17 -7.21
C LEU A 72 -0.87 -10.44 -6.57
N SER A 73 -1.69 -11.47 -6.39
CA SER A 73 -1.23 -12.76 -5.87
C SER A 73 -0.26 -13.44 -6.83
N GLN A 74 -0.53 -13.35 -8.14
CA GLN A 74 0.35 -13.89 -9.16
C GLN A 74 1.68 -13.12 -9.20
N SER A 75 1.64 -11.80 -9.27
CA SER A 75 2.86 -10.98 -9.32
C SER A 75 3.73 -11.13 -8.07
N LEU A 76 3.11 -11.31 -6.90
CA LEU A 76 3.81 -11.64 -5.66
C LEU A 76 4.53 -12.98 -5.76
N SER A 77 3.86 -14.00 -6.31
CA SER A 77 4.44 -15.34 -6.48
C SER A 77 5.63 -15.29 -7.43
N ASP A 78 5.48 -14.62 -8.58
CA ASP A 78 6.54 -14.44 -9.58
C ASP A 78 7.74 -13.67 -9.00
N ALA A 79 7.48 -12.62 -8.21
CA ALA A 79 8.52 -11.84 -7.54
C ALA A 79 9.26 -12.68 -6.48
N MET A 80 8.55 -13.49 -5.70
CA MET A 80 9.16 -14.40 -4.72
C MET A 80 10.05 -15.44 -5.39
N GLU A 81 9.60 -16.03 -6.50
CA GLU A 81 10.41 -16.98 -7.27
C GLU A 81 11.64 -16.29 -7.87
N THR A 82 11.47 -15.13 -8.49
CA THR A 82 12.55 -14.37 -9.11
C THR A 82 13.59 -13.93 -8.09
N LEU A 83 13.17 -13.38 -6.95
CA LEU A 83 14.06 -12.95 -5.88
C LEU A 83 14.73 -14.14 -5.20
N GLY A 84 13.98 -15.20 -4.89
CA GLY A 84 14.51 -16.41 -4.25
C GLY A 84 15.57 -17.09 -5.13
N ASN A 85 15.24 -17.35 -6.39
CA ASN A 85 16.18 -17.90 -7.36
C ASN A 85 17.35 -16.95 -7.58
N GLY A 86 17.10 -15.64 -7.68
CA GLY A 86 18.12 -14.61 -7.76
C GLY A 86 19.13 -14.71 -6.62
N PHE A 87 18.69 -14.71 -5.36
CA PHE A 87 19.61 -14.79 -4.21
C PHE A 87 20.43 -16.09 -4.16
N LEU A 88 19.86 -17.20 -4.62
CA LEU A 88 20.53 -18.51 -4.65
C LEU A 88 21.45 -18.67 -5.85
N GLN A 89 21.12 -18.10 -7.00
CA GLN A 89 21.90 -18.22 -8.23
C GLN A 89 22.92 -17.09 -8.38
N TRP A 90 22.79 -16.00 -7.62
CA TRP A 90 23.65 -14.83 -7.73
C TRP A 90 25.12 -15.23 -7.57
N HIS A 91 25.83 -15.08 -8.68
CA HIS A 91 27.25 -15.25 -8.85
C HIS A 91 27.69 -14.15 -9.81
N GLN A 92 28.36 -13.12 -9.30
CA GLN A 92 28.82 -12.01 -10.12
C GLN A 92 30.11 -12.43 -10.84
N PRO A 93 30.19 -12.35 -12.18
CA PRO A 93 31.38 -12.82 -12.91
C PRO A 93 32.61 -11.91 -12.73
N PHE A 94 32.44 -10.68 -12.25
CA PHE A 94 33.50 -9.69 -12.04
C PHE A 94 33.83 -9.43 -10.56
N THR A 95 33.14 -10.07 -9.62
CA THR A 95 33.35 -9.86 -8.18
C THR A 95 33.24 -11.21 -7.48
N SER A 96 34.21 -11.58 -6.65
CA SER A 96 34.23 -12.87 -5.91
C SER A 96 33.15 -12.97 -4.82
N GLU A 97 32.33 -11.94 -4.67
CA GLU A 97 31.24 -11.91 -3.73
C GLU A 97 30.07 -12.67 -4.35
N SER A 98 29.70 -13.77 -3.72
CA SER A 98 28.48 -14.52 -3.97
C SER A 98 27.80 -14.73 -2.62
N ASN A 99 26.52 -15.10 -2.64
CA ASN A 99 25.77 -15.37 -1.40
C ASN A 99 26.16 -16.73 -0.78
N GLU A 100 27.45 -17.07 -0.73
CA GLU A 100 27.94 -18.34 -0.17
C GLU A 100 27.59 -18.48 1.30
N ALA A 101 27.57 -17.39 2.08
CA ALA A 101 27.13 -17.45 3.47
C ALA A 101 25.66 -17.91 3.60
N LEU A 102 24.77 -17.43 2.71
CA LEU A 102 23.36 -17.85 2.67
C LEU A 102 23.24 -19.31 2.24
N LYS A 103 23.96 -19.70 1.17
CA LYS A 103 23.99 -21.08 0.67
C LYS A 103 24.52 -22.06 1.72
N ALA A 104 25.57 -21.67 2.44
CA ALA A 104 26.15 -22.47 3.52
C ALA A 104 25.15 -22.67 4.66
N LYS A 105 24.43 -21.63 5.09
CA LYS A 105 23.40 -21.71 6.13
C LYS A 105 22.21 -22.59 5.74
N LEU A 106 21.81 -22.56 4.46
CA LEU A 106 20.77 -23.46 3.93
C LEU A 106 21.26 -24.91 3.85
N ARG A 107 22.52 -25.13 3.45
CA ARG A 107 23.13 -26.48 3.38
C ARG A 107 23.37 -27.08 4.77
N SER A 108 23.77 -26.27 5.74
CA SER A 108 24.01 -26.71 7.12
C SER A 108 22.71 -26.95 7.91
N GLY A 109 21.58 -26.45 7.41
CA GLY A 109 20.29 -26.49 8.11
C GLY A 109 20.14 -25.44 9.21
N GLU A 110 21.12 -24.54 9.39
CA GLU A 110 21.03 -23.39 10.31
C GLU A 110 19.90 -22.43 9.89
N LEU A 111 19.64 -22.34 8.59
CA LEU A 111 18.49 -21.65 8.03
C LEU A 111 17.58 -22.65 7.31
N THR A 112 16.34 -22.79 7.78
CA THR A 112 15.36 -23.65 7.12
C THR A 112 14.77 -22.98 5.87
N ALA A 113 14.25 -23.78 4.93
CA ALA A 113 13.56 -23.26 3.76
C ALA A 113 12.32 -22.42 4.13
N ALA A 114 11.63 -22.78 5.22
CA ALA A 114 10.49 -22.03 5.73
C ALA A 114 10.91 -20.66 6.26
N ASP A 115 12.02 -20.59 7.01
CA ASP A 115 12.55 -19.32 7.51
C ASP A 115 13.04 -18.43 6.36
N PHE A 116 13.71 -19.02 5.36
CA PHE A 116 14.10 -18.29 4.16
C PHE A 116 12.88 -17.70 3.42
N ASN A 117 11.82 -18.49 3.25
CA ASN A 117 10.57 -18.03 2.64
C ASN A 117 9.93 -16.89 3.44
N GLN A 118 9.93 -16.98 4.78
CA GLN A 118 9.45 -15.89 5.66
C GLN A 118 10.26 -14.60 5.47
N GLN A 119 11.58 -14.69 5.30
CA GLN A 119 12.41 -13.51 5.01
C GLN A 119 12.12 -12.92 3.62
N LEU A 120 11.87 -13.76 2.61
CA LEU A 120 11.44 -13.30 1.29
C LEU A 120 10.10 -12.56 1.36
N ILE A 121 9.13 -13.10 2.09
CA ILE A 121 7.83 -12.43 2.32
C ILE A 121 8.04 -11.05 2.95
N ARG A 122 8.86 -10.96 4.01
CA ARG A 122 9.19 -9.68 4.66
C ARG A 122 9.85 -8.70 3.70
N LEU A 123 10.77 -9.17 2.85
CA LEU A 123 11.41 -8.33 1.84
C LEU A 123 10.39 -7.79 0.85
N VAL A 124 9.50 -8.64 0.31
CA VAL A 124 8.50 -8.18 -0.64
C VAL A 124 7.53 -7.19 0.00
N TYR A 125 7.09 -7.40 1.25
CA TYR A 125 6.28 -6.41 1.95
C TYR A 125 7.00 -5.06 2.13
N ARG A 126 8.31 -5.07 2.38
CA ARG A 126 9.10 -3.83 2.43
C ARG A 126 9.14 -3.13 1.07
N LEU A 127 9.33 -3.87 -0.02
CA LEU A 127 9.30 -3.31 -1.36
C LEU A 127 7.92 -2.72 -1.69
N LEU A 128 6.84 -3.44 -1.40
CA LEU A 128 5.47 -2.93 -1.56
C LEU A 128 5.25 -1.65 -0.76
N PHE A 129 5.73 -1.60 0.48
CA PHE A 129 5.65 -0.39 1.30
C PHE A 129 6.41 0.78 0.67
N ILE A 130 7.64 0.56 0.19
CA ILE A 130 8.43 1.58 -0.49
C ILE A 130 7.71 2.06 -1.76
N PHE A 131 7.22 1.16 -2.61
CA PHE A 131 6.47 1.53 -3.82
C PHE A 131 5.22 2.33 -3.48
N CYS A 132 4.45 1.94 -2.46
CA CYS A 132 3.29 2.71 -2.02
C CYS A 132 3.65 4.09 -1.46
N LEU A 133 4.82 4.24 -0.81
CA LEU A 133 5.31 5.54 -0.36
C LEU A 133 5.78 6.41 -1.52
N GLU A 134 6.45 5.80 -2.51
CA GLU A 134 6.92 6.44 -3.73
C GLU A 134 5.75 6.99 -4.54
N GLU A 135 4.71 6.17 -4.80
CA GLU A 135 3.48 6.60 -5.49
C GLU A 135 2.74 7.74 -4.80
N ARG A 136 2.97 7.94 -3.50
CA ARG A 136 2.36 9.01 -2.71
C ARG A 136 3.28 10.22 -2.55
N ASP A 137 4.39 10.28 -3.30
CA ASP A 137 5.42 11.31 -3.23
C ASP A 137 5.98 11.55 -1.80
N CYS A 138 5.86 10.55 -0.92
CA CYS A 138 6.26 10.67 0.49
C CYS A 138 7.77 10.47 0.70
N LEU A 139 8.50 9.99 -0.32
CA LEU A 139 9.95 9.73 -0.25
C LEU A 139 10.81 10.96 -0.62
N LEU A 140 10.22 12.02 -1.16
CA LEU A 140 10.91 13.26 -1.53
C LEU A 140 10.59 14.41 -0.55
N THR A 141 10.87 14.21 0.74
CA THR A 141 11.23 15.37 1.55
C THR A 141 12.71 15.55 1.38
N THR A 142 13.11 16.57 0.63
CA THR A 142 14.49 17.03 0.49
C THR A 142 15.21 16.86 1.82
N VAL A 143 16.14 15.91 1.91
CA VAL A 143 17.24 16.05 2.86
C VAL A 143 17.81 17.41 2.52
N PRO A 144 17.73 18.43 3.42
CA PRO A 144 18.45 19.65 3.15
C PRO A 144 19.89 19.18 3.04
N SER A 145 20.47 19.31 1.86
CA SER A 145 21.91 19.18 1.70
C SER A 145 22.49 20.16 2.71
N ALA A 146 23.04 19.61 3.80
CA ALA A 146 23.80 20.37 4.77
C ALA A 146 25.04 20.88 4.02
N GLY A 147 24.88 22.01 3.33
CA GLY A 147 25.88 22.50 2.38
C GLY A 147 25.48 23.75 1.57
N GLN A 148 24.23 24.24 1.60
CA GLN A 148 23.82 25.43 0.84
C GLN A 148 23.20 26.52 1.71
N SER A 149 23.89 26.92 2.79
CA SER A 149 23.47 28.08 3.60
C SER A 149 24.62 28.95 4.10
N ALA A 150 25.79 28.91 3.44
CA ALA A 150 26.93 29.75 3.82
C ALA A 150 27.42 30.70 2.73
N GLU A 151 27.21 30.41 1.44
CA GLU A 151 27.83 31.20 0.36
C GLU A 151 26.94 32.34 -0.16
N ASP A 152 25.61 32.15 -0.22
CA ASP A 152 24.71 33.15 -0.83
C ASP A 152 24.46 34.41 0.04
N HIS A 153 24.84 34.42 1.32
CA HIS A 153 24.66 35.60 2.19
C HIS A 153 25.91 36.49 2.29
N GLN A 154 27.07 36.05 1.81
CA GLN A 154 28.27 36.89 1.80
C GLN A 154 28.37 37.77 0.54
N GLU A 155 27.82 37.34 -0.60
CA GLU A 155 27.82 38.16 -1.83
C GLU A 155 26.85 39.36 -1.76
N ALA A 156 25.78 39.28 -0.97
CA ALA A 156 24.81 40.37 -0.83
C ALA A 156 25.26 41.52 0.12
N ARG A 157 26.36 41.36 0.88
CA ARG A 157 26.87 42.38 1.82
C ARG A 157 28.09 43.16 1.33
N GLN A 158 28.69 42.78 0.21
CA GLN A 158 29.86 43.49 -0.36
C GLN A 158 29.51 44.42 -1.54
N LEU A 159 28.24 44.46 -1.97
CA LEU A 159 27.76 45.30 -3.08
C LEU A 159 26.74 46.38 -2.67
N SER A 160 26.64 46.73 -1.37
CA SER A 160 25.87 47.89 -0.89
C SER A 160 26.74 48.92 -0.21
#